data_AF-A0AAV2T191-F1
#
_entry.id   AF-A0AAV2T191-F1
#
_cell.length_a   1.000
_cell.length_b   1.000
_cell.length_c   1.000
_cell.angle_alpha   90.00
_cell.angle_beta   90.00
_cell.angle_gamma   90.00
#
_symmetry.space_group_name_H-M   'P 1'
#
loop_
_entity.id
_entity.type
_entity.pdbx_description
1 polymer ?
#
loop_
_entity_poly.entity_id
_entity_poly.type
_entity_poly.pdbx_seq_one_letter_code
_entity_poly.pdbx_strand_id
1 'polypeptide(L)'
;MMKAAEYLRGNVSYITLEPLVSSCLSEDSSASLDDLDQLREVVAYLDCTYFILRHLSNVLKRTASNAVPKPAVFYENVLAVMDLLLVPENRPTGILGEPVQPKSDLARHTKVSYLRHLFTQVWVHFLDNPLPDSLMLKALRLLGDGRMNRLGDVRLLSDYVIPIFDPEAAAADVKECSKPTDQDLVVPPTWSRAVSRTVLHLVVQGGLNYPRLYPRLYQLLDDSLLVCPETERFLDDLDTYLRSLLLSTNVVAAFVKRLSQLALLSPLRLTCALLSMIHDCILRHPKCAVLVNRRKRPHSNKRVRPTEHNSVDSANSLADAASPQTSDPAILSKGDPYQWDPHNLEKSKALDSSLWEVASLIHHYSDDVATLAYKICHPNPVDAPGVASPSEIIRQKDEELKADAESVRQNLIALTQSNAQFPNLPPLEGWVF
;
A
#
# COMPACT_ATOMS: atom_id res chain seq x y z
N MET A 1 -9.11 -44.44 -8.06
CA MET A 1 -8.32 -44.40 -6.81
C MET A 1 -9.30 -44.23 -5.66
N MET A 2 -9.17 -45.02 -4.58
CA MET A 2 -9.94 -44.78 -3.36
C MET A 2 -9.55 -43.41 -2.80
N LYS A 3 -10.53 -42.66 -2.28
CA LYS A 3 -10.29 -41.33 -1.73
C LYS A 3 -9.43 -41.44 -0.47
N ALA A 4 -8.42 -40.58 -0.32
CA ALA A 4 -7.51 -40.60 0.84
C ALA A 4 -8.28 -40.50 2.18
N ALA A 5 -9.38 -39.74 2.21
CA ALA A 5 -10.25 -39.63 3.37
C ALA A 5 -10.99 -40.93 3.73
N GLU A 6 -11.28 -41.81 2.75
CA GLU A 6 -11.91 -43.11 2.99
C GLU A 6 -10.91 -44.13 3.54
N TYR A 7 -9.65 -44.07 3.09
CA TYR A 7 -8.56 -44.91 3.61
C TYR A 7 -8.16 -44.53 5.05
N LEU A 8 -8.24 -43.25 5.40
CA LEU A 8 -7.86 -42.72 6.72
C LEU A 8 -8.97 -42.80 7.77
N ARG A 9 -10.21 -43.13 7.37
CA ARG A 9 -11.36 -43.16 8.28
C ARG A 9 -11.14 -44.18 9.39
N GLY A 10 -11.11 -43.71 10.65
CA GLY A 10 -10.94 -44.54 11.84
C GLY A 10 -9.48 -44.83 12.26
N ASN A 11 -8.46 -44.49 11.46
CA ASN A 11 -7.04 -44.73 11.77
C ASN A 11 -6.17 -43.48 11.48
N VAL A 12 -6.62 -42.32 11.91
CA VAL A 12 -5.88 -41.06 11.75
C VAL A 12 -4.76 -41.00 12.80
N SER A 13 -3.51 -41.08 12.35
CA SER A 13 -2.32 -40.96 13.18
C SER A 13 -1.25 -40.14 12.46
N TYR A 14 -0.24 -39.69 13.21
CA TYR A 14 0.90 -38.99 12.61
C TYR A 14 1.58 -39.82 11.51
N ILE A 15 1.71 -41.13 11.72
CA ILE A 15 2.42 -42.06 10.82
C ILE A 15 1.63 -42.28 9.52
N THR A 16 0.30 -42.27 9.59
CA THR A 16 -0.55 -42.50 8.40
C THR A 16 -0.65 -41.27 7.51
N LEU A 17 -0.53 -40.06 8.08
CA LEU A 17 -0.58 -38.79 7.33
C LEU A 17 0.79 -38.30 6.84
N GLU A 18 1.88 -38.65 7.52
CA GLU A 18 3.25 -38.27 7.15
C GLU A 18 3.62 -38.57 5.68
N PRO A 19 3.37 -39.77 5.10
CA PRO A 19 3.74 -40.05 3.72
C PRO A 19 2.92 -39.24 2.71
N LEU A 20 1.65 -38.96 2.99
CA LEU A 20 0.79 -38.13 2.12
C LEU A 20 1.30 -36.69 2.06
N VAL A 21 1.64 -36.11 3.22
CA VAL A 21 2.21 -34.76 3.26
C VAL A 21 3.62 -34.74 2.67
N SER A 22 4.45 -35.76 2.93
CA SER A 22 5.81 -35.84 2.40
C SER A 22 5.84 -35.96 0.87
N SER A 23 4.88 -36.67 0.27
CA SER A 23 4.70 -36.73 -1.20
C SER A 23 4.48 -35.33 -1.80
N CYS A 24 3.69 -34.50 -1.12
CA CYS A 24 3.45 -33.12 -1.53
C CYS A 24 4.66 -32.22 -1.34
N LEU A 25 5.58 -32.58 -0.43
CA LEU A 25 6.77 -31.81 -0.08
C LEU A 25 8.03 -32.27 -0.83
N SER A 26 7.86 -32.82 -2.04
CA SER A 26 8.98 -33.21 -2.90
C SER A 26 9.91 -32.02 -3.20
N GLU A 27 11.20 -32.31 -3.35
CA GLU A 27 12.24 -31.32 -3.66
C GLU A 27 12.46 -31.17 -5.17
N ASP A 28 12.11 -32.19 -5.95
CA ASP A 28 12.44 -32.29 -7.38
C ASP A 28 11.32 -31.78 -8.30
N SER A 29 10.07 -31.78 -7.83
CA SER A 29 8.90 -31.43 -8.63
C SER A 29 7.88 -30.62 -7.83
N SER A 30 7.12 -29.77 -8.52
CA SER A 30 5.95 -29.13 -7.90
C SER A 30 4.94 -30.19 -7.45
N ALA A 31 4.22 -29.90 -6.36
CA ALA A 31 3.20 -30.79 -5.83
C ALA A 31 2.17 -31.14 -6.91
N SER A 32 1.83 -32.42 -7.03
CA SER A 32 0.83 -32.86 -8.00
C SER A 32 -0.55 -32.33 -7.60
N LEU A 33 -1.38 -31.97 -8.59
CA LEU A 33 -2.74 -31.48 -8.33
C LEU A 33 -3.58 -32.56 -7.61
N ASP A 34 -3.39 -33.83 -7.98
CA ASP A 34 -4.09 -34.96 -7.37
C ASP A 34 -3.73 -35.12 -5.88
N ASP A 35 -2.47 -34.91 -5.49
CA ASP A 35 -2.05 -34.98 -4.09
C ASP A 35 -2.60 -33.80 -3.27
N LEU A 36 -2.64 -32.60 -3.87
CA LEU A 36 -3.23 -31.41 -3.25
C LEU A 36 -4.75 -31.55 -3.07
N ASP A 37 -5.45 -32.16 -4.03
CA ASP A 37 -6.88 -32.44 -3.94
C ASP A 37 -7.18 -33.49 -2.85
N GLN A 38 -6.34 -34.51 -2.73
CA GLN A 38 -6.43 -35.47 -1.63
C GLN A 38 -6.22 -34.81 -0.27
N LEU A 39 -5.22 -33.93 -0.15
CA LEU A 39 -5.00 -33.15 1.08
C LEU A 39 -6.19 -32.23 1.38
N ARG A 40 -6.79 -31.60 0.36
CA ARG A 40 -7.95 -30.73 0.54
C ARG A 40 -9.14 -31.46 1.14
N GLU A 41 -9.41 -32.69 0.74
CA GLU A 41 -10.46 -33.53 1.36
C GLU A 41 -10.14 -33.83 2.84
N VAL A 42 -8.87 -34.03 3.17
CA VAL A 42 -8.39 -34.39 4.50
C VAL A 42 -8.34 -33.19 5.46
N VAL A 43 -8.05 -31.98 4.97
CA VAL A 43 -7.99 -30.74 5.76
C VAL A 43 -9.37 -30.30 6.27
N ALA A 44 -10.47 -30.86 5.74
CA ALA A 44 -11.81 -30.66 6.28
C ALA A 44 -12.00 -31.19 7.72
N TYR A 45 -11.05 -31.96 8.24
CA TYR A 45 -11.12 -32.57 9.58
C TYR A 45 -10.07 -31.98 10.54
N LEU A 46 -10.45 -31.80 11.80
CA LEU A 46 -9.66 -31.10 12.82
C LEU A 46 -8.40 -31.87 13.25
N ASP A 47 -8.53 -33.18 13.41
CA ASP A 47 -7.46 -34.12 13.75
C ASP A 47 -6.40 -34.19 12.64
N CYS A 48 -6.84 -34.32 11.40
CA CYS A 48 -5.96 -34.31 10.25
C CYS A 48 -5.22 -32.98 10.13
N THR A 49 -5.92 -31.84 10.27
CA THR A 49 -5.32 -30.51 10.26
C THR A 49 -4.23 -30.36 11.32
N TYR A 50 -4.46 -30.87 12.54
CA TYR A 50 -3.46 -30.88 13.61
C TYR A 50 -2.19 -31.66 13.20
N PHE A 51 -2.35 -32.89 12.70
CA PHE A 51 -1.20 -33.73 12.33
C PHE A 51 -0.42 -33.15 11.15
N ILE A 52 -1.10 -32.55 10.16
CA ILE A 52 -0.45 -31.85 9.04
C ILE A 52 0.36 -30.67 9.56
N LEU A 53 -0.23 -29.80 10.40
CA LEU A 53 0.48 -28.66 10.98
C LEU A 53 1.69 -29.10 11.81
N ARG A 54 1.54 -30.16 12.60
CA ARG A 54 2.64 -30.73 13.39
C ARG A 54 3.76 -31.27 12.50
N HIS A 55 3.42 -31.97 11.42
CA HIS A 55 4.40 -32.48 10.46
C HIS A 55 5.15 -31.35 9.78
N LEU A 56 4.43 -30.33 9.26
CA LEU A 56 5.05 -29.15 8.65
C LEU A 56 6.00 -28.43 9.63
N SER A 57 5.58 -28.20 10.87
CA SER A 57 6.42 -27.58 11.90
C SER A 57 7.71 -28.39 12.14
N ASN A 58 7.62 -29.71 12.23
CA ASN A 58 8.78 -30.58 12.43
C ASN A 58 9.73 -30.56 11.24
N VAL A 59 9.20 -30.62 10.02
CA VAL A 59 10.00 -30.57 8.79
C VAL A 59 10.74 -29.24 8.69
N LEU A 60 10.05 -28.11 8.91
CA LEU A 60 10.63 -26.77 8.83
C LEU A 60 11.69 -26.50 9.92
N LYS A 61 11.50 -27.07 11.12
CA LYS A 61 12.53 -27.01 12.19
C LYS A 61 13.77 -27.82 11.83
N ARG A 62 13.58 -29.01 11.25
CA ARG A 62 14.70 -29.86 10.82
C ARG A 62 15.49 -29.19 9.70
N THR A 63 14.82 -28.53 8.74
CA THR A 63 15.51 -27.79 7.68
C THR A 63 16.31 -26.63 8.21
N ALA A 64 15.74 -25.85 9.13
CA ALA A 64 16.46 -24.75 9.77
C ALA A 64 17.70 -25.26 10.55
N SER A 65 17.59 -26.40 11.24
CA SER A 65 18.70 -26.98 12.00
C SER A 65 19.78 -27.63 11.13
N ASN A 66 19.43 -28.15 9.96
CA ASN A 66 20.36 -28.91 9.11
C ASN A 66 21.29 -28.02 8.27
N ALA A 67 21.10 -26.69 8.29
CA ALA A 67 21.90 -25.67 7.59
C ALA A 67 22.08 -25.84 6.06
N VAL A 68 21.55 -26.90 5.45
CA VAL A 68 21.50 -27.10 4.01
C VAL A 68 20.20 -26.47 3.48
N PRO A 69 20.28 -25.41 2.66
CA PRO A 69 19.10 -24.80 2.08
C PRO A 69 18.44 -25.76 1.11
N LYS A 70 17.13 -25.99 1.31
CA LYS A 70 16.32 -26.75 0.35
C LYS A 70 16.06 -25.95 -0.93
N PRO A 71 15.76 -26.61 -2.06
CA PRO A 71 15.37 -25.94 -3.30
C PRO A 71 14.14 -25.04 -3.13
N ALA A 72 14.01 -24.02 -3.97
CA ALA A 72 12.84 -23.12 -3.95
C ALA A 72 11.51 -23.88 -4.12
N VAL A 73 11.50 -24.93 -4.95
CA VAL A 73 10.32 -25.79 -5.23
C VAL A 73 9.75 -26.40 -3.96
N PHE A 74 10.62 -26.84 -3.03
CA PHE A 74 10.20 -27.38 -1.74
C PHE A 74 9.36 -26.35 -0.96
N TYR A 75 9.83 -25.11 -0.88
CA TYR A 75 9.14 -24.06 -0.14
C TYR A 75 7.88 -23.57 -0.85
N GLU A 76 7.84 -23.59 -2.19
CA GLU A 76 6.60 -23.35 -2.95
C GLU A 76 5.54 -24.42 -2.65
N ASN A 77 5.96 -25.68 -2.58
CA ASN A 77 5.10 -26.80 -2.21
C ASN A 77 4.59 -26.64 -0.76
N VAL A 78 5.46 -26.24 0.17
CA VAL A 78 5.05 -25.91 1.55
C VAL A 78 3.98 -24.81 1.56
N LEU A 79 4.18 -23.72 0.81
CA LEU A 79 3.18 -22.64 0.71
C LEU A 79 1.85 -23.15 0.13
N ALA A 80 1.89 -23.97 -0.92
CA ALA A 80 0.69 -24.56 -1.51
C ALA A 80 -0.09 -25.40 -0.50
N VAL A 81 0.60 -26.21 0.31
CA VAL A 81 -0.04 -26.97 1.41
C VAL A 81 -0.60 -26.02 2.48
N MET A 82 0.15 -24.99 2.88
CA MET A 82 -0.31 -24.00 3.86
C MET A 82 -1.55 -23.23 3.40
N ASP A 83 -1.74 -23.07 2.10
CA ASP A 83 -2.90 -22.36 1.52
C ASP A 83 -4.22 -23.09 1.68
N LEU A 84 -4.15 -24.43 1.73
CA LEU A 84 -5.29 -25.29 1.98
C LEU A 84 -5.74 -25.25 3.45
N LEU A 85 -4.83 -24.89 4.37
CA LEU A 85 -5.08 -24.98 5.81
C LEU A 85 -5.91 -23.80 6.36
N LEU A 86 -6.86 -24.15 7.23
CA LEU A 86 -7.69 -23.22 8.03
C LEU A 86 -8.40 -22.13 7.20
N VAL A 87 -8.85 -22.47 6.00
CA VAL A 87 -9.61 -21.57 5.14
C VAL A 87 -10.97 -21.23 5.81
N PRO A 88 -11.37 -19.94 5.90
CA PRO A 88 -12.62 -19.54 6.57
C PRO A 88 -13.89 -20.20 6.00
N GLU A 89 -13.93 -20.42 4.69
CA GLU A 89 -15.07 -21.02 3.98
C GLU A 89 -15.24 -22.52 4.25
N ASN A 90 -14.13 -23.22 4.56
CA ASN A 90 -14.10 -24.64 4.87
C ASN A 90 -13.53 -24.85 6.26
N ARG A 91 -14.16 -24.25 7.28
CA ARG A 91 -13.73 -24.46 8.66
C ARG A 91 -13.85 -25.95 8.98
N PRO A 92 -12.80 -26.61 9.47
CA PRO A 92 -12.89 -28.01 9.83
C PRO A 92 -13.89 -28.20 10.97
N THR A 93 -14.94 -28.99 10.73
CA THR A 93 -16.07 -29.17 11.66
C THR A 93 -16.13 -30.57 12.27
N GLY A 94 -15.49 -31.56 11.64
CA GLY A 94 -15.52 -32.97 12.06
C GLY A 94 -14.16 -33.51 12.52
N ILE A 95 -14.21 -34.68 13.16
CA ILE A 95 -13.05 -35.53 13.47
C ILE A 95 -13.18 -36.76 12.56
N LEU A 96 -12.12 -37.11 11.83
CA LEU A 96 -12.14 -38.26 10.90
C LEU A 96 -11.75 -39.58 11.59
N GLY A 97 -10.87 -39.50 12.58
CA GLY A 97 -10.46 -40.62 13.42
C GLY A 97 -11.50 -40.97 14.48
N GLU A 98 -11.04 -41.68 15.52
CA GLU A 98 -11.89 -42.00 16.65
C GLU A 98 -12.35 -40.74 17.40
N PRO A 99 -13.58 -40.74 17.96
CA PRO A 99 -14.08 -39.62 18.73
C PRO A 99 -13.15 -39.35 19.92
N VAL A 100 -12.54 -38.17 19.90
CA VAL A 100 -11.50 -37.79 20.84
C VAL A 100 -12.09 -37.65 22.25
N GLN A 101 -11.51 -38.39 23.21
CA GLN A 101 -11.93 -38.32 24.61
C GLN A 101 -11.75 -36.89 25.16
N PRO A 102 -12.75 -36.29 25.85
CA PRO A 102 -12.77 -34.86 26.19
C PRO A 102 -11.66 -34.41 27.16
N LYS A 103 -10.97 -35.33 27.83
CA LYS A 103 -9.83 -35.06 28.72
C LYS A 103 -8.46 -35.38 28.11
N SER A 104 -8.42 -35.90 26.88
CA SER A 104 -7.16 -36.26 26.21
C SER A 104 -6.42 -35.02 25.69
N ASP A 105 -5.09 -35.13 25.56
CA ASP A 105 -4.27 -34.07 24.95
C ASP A 105 -4.68 -33.78 23.51
N LEU A 106 -5.12 -34.82 22.78
CA LEU A 106 -5.64 -34.68 21.42
C LEU A 106 -6.88 -33.76 21.39
N ALA A 107 -7.74 -33.78 22.42
CA ALA A 107 -8.91 -32.90 22.50
C ALA A 107 -8.54 -31.42 22.67
N ARG A 108 -7.39 -31.15 23.30
CA ARG A 108 -6.84 -29.80 23.43
C ARG A 108 -6.24 -29.34 22.10
N HIS A 109 -5.55 -30.24 21.42
CA HIS A 109 -4.84 -29.94 20.17
C HIS A 109 -5.74 -29.80 18.94
N THR A 110 -6.95 -30.38 18.97
CA THR A 110 -7.95 -30.21 17.90
C THR A 110 -8.79 -28.94 18.02
N LYS A 111 -8.63 -28.15 19.09
CA LYS A 111 -9.33 -26.86 19.23
C LYS A 111 -8.85 -25.88 18.17
N VAL A 112 -9.77 -25.21 17.49
CA VAL A 112 -9.46 -24.22 16.44
C VAL A 112 -8.51 -23.13 16.94
N SER A 113 -8.65 -22.65 18.18
CA SER A 113 -7.72 -21.66 18.76
C SER A 113 -6.28 -22.17 18.85
N TYR A 114 -6.10 -23.44 19.23
CA TYR A 114 -4.78 -24.08 19.29
C TYR A 114 -4.22 -24.29 17.88
N LEU A 115 -5.04 -24.77 16.93
CA LEU A 115 -4.64 -24.92 15.53
C LEU A 115 -4.17 -23.60 14.92
N ARG A 116 -4.87 -22.50 15.19
CA ARG A 116 -4.47 -21.15 14.75
C ARG A 116 -3.13 -20.72 15.34
N HIS A 117 -2.88 -21.01 16.62
CA HIS A 117 -1.59 -20.73 17.26
C HIS A 117 -0.46 -21.60 16.69
N LEU A 118 -0.71 -22.90 16.49
CA LEU A 118 0.25 -23.80 15.85
C LEU A 118 0.53 -23.37 14.40
N PHE A 119 -0.49 -22.90 13.68
CA PHE A 119 -0.30 -22.40 12.32
C PHE A 119 0.55 -21.13 12.29
N THR A 120 0.39 -20.22 13.25
CA THR A 120 1.32 -19.09 13.44
C THR A 120 2.75 -19.59 13.63
N GLN A 121 2.98 -20.60 14.48
CA GLN A 121 4.31 -21.19 14.69
C GLN A 121 4.87 -21.81 13.40
N VAL A 122 4.04 -22.48 12.59
CA VAL A 122 4.45 -23.01 11.27
C VAL A 122 4.90 -21.88 10.34
N TRP A 123 4.20 -20.75 10.31
CA TRP A 123 4.62 -19.57 9.56
C TRP A 123 5.94 -18.99 10.05
N VAL A 124 6.14 -18.89 11.36
CA VAL A 124 7.42 -18.43 11.94
C VAL A 124 8.56 -19.36 11.50
N HIS A 125 8.40 -20.67 11.65
CA HIS A 125 9.42 -21.62 11.20
C HIS A 125 9.65 -21.59 9.69
N PHE A 126 8.62 -21.31 8.89
CA PHE A 126 8.78 -21.14 7.45
C PHE A 126 9.66 -19.92 7.14
N LEU A 127 9.42 -18.78 7.81
CA LEU A 127 10.18 -17.54 7.61
C LEU A 127 11.58 -17.57 8.24
N ASP A 128 11.81 -18.41 9.25
CA ASP A 128 13.14 -18.67 9.83
C ASP A 128 14.10 -19.36 8.84
N ASN A 129 13.58 -20.05 7.82
CA ASN A 129 14.41 -20.71 6.83
C ASN A 129 14.99 -19.67 5.84
N PRO A 130 16.20 -19.93 5.27
CA PRO A 130 16.77 -19.07 4.25
C PRO A 130 16.00 -19.19 2.93
N LEU A 131 14.97 -18.36 2.76
CA LEU A 131 14.11 -18.34 1.58
C LEU A 131 14.73 -17.46 0.48
N PRO A 132 14.57 -17.82 -0.81
CA PRO A 132 14.84 -16.90 -1.90
C PRO A 132 13.98 -15.64 -1.81
N ASP A 133 14.54 -14.52 -2.22
CA ASP A 133 13.92 -13.20 -2.17
C ASP A 133 12.52 -13.14 -2.80
N SER A 134 12.38 -13.69 -4.01
CA SER A 134 11.09 -13.76 -4.72
C SER A 134 10.02 -14.53 -3.94
N LEU A 135 10.43 -15.57 -3.22
CA LEU A 135 9.54 -16.41 -2.45
C LEU A 135 9.17 -15.78 -1.12
N MET A 136 10.12 -15.11 -0.46
CA MET A 136 9.86 -14.29 0.73
C MET A 136 8.80 -13.23 0.41
N LEU A 137 8.99 -12.48 -0.68
CA LEU A 137 8.02 -11.48 -1.12
C LEU A 137 6.65 -12.09 -1.42
N LYS A 138 6.60 -13.21 -2.17
CA LYS A 138 5.36 -13.94 -2.46
C LYS A 138 4.65 -14.36 -1.18
N ALA A 139 5.36 -14.97 -0.23
CA ALA A 139 4.82 -15.41 1.05
C ALA A 139 4.21 -14.25 1.85
N LEU A 140 4.94 -13.13 1.96
CA LEU A 140 4.48 -11.95 2.70
C LEU A 140 3.30 -11.25 2.03
N ARG A 141 3.27 -11.19 0.69
CA ARG A 141 2.12 -10.65 -0.05
C ARG A 141 0.87 -11.44 0.28
N LEU A 142 0.97 -12.76 0.19
CA LEU A 142 -0.15 -13.64 0.42
C LEU A 142 -0.60 -13.67 1.89
N LEU A 143 0.34 -13.44 2.82
CA LEU A 143 0.04 -13.22 4.23
C LEU A 143 -0.95 -12.04 4.39
N GLY A 144 -0.65 -10.93 3.68
CA GLY A 144 -1.49 -9.74 3.54
C GLY A 144 -2.86 -9.99 2.91
N ASP A 145 -2.97 -10.91 1.96
CA ASP A 145 -4.20 -11.23 1.24
C ASP A 145 -5.12 -12.18 2.04
N GLY A 146 -5.35 -11.83 3.32
CA GLY A 146 -6.35 -12.48 4.16
C GLY A 146 -5.90 -13.75 4.90
N ARG A 147 -4.67 -14.23 4.71
CA ARG A 147 -4.15 -15.40 5.46
C ARG A 147 -3.92 -15.09 6.93
N MET A 148 -3.64 -13.85 7.31
CA MET A 148 -3.54 -13.44 8.73
C MET A 148 -4.82 -13.68 9.53
N ASN A 149 -5.99 -13.64 8.89
CA ASN A 149 -7.27 -13.96 9.53
C ASN A 149 -7.35 -15.40 10.05
N ARG A 150 -6.48 -16.29 9.55
CA ARG A 150 -6.38 -17.71 9.91
C ARG A 150 -5.43 -17.96 11.08
N LEU A 151 -4.68 -16.94 11.51
CA LEU A 151 -3.61 -17.07 12.50
C LEU A 151 -4.07 -16.75 13.93
N GLY A 152 -3.32 -17.25 14.91
CA GLY A 152 -3.57 -16.97 16.33
C GLY A 152 -2.98 -15.63 16.74
N ASP A 153 -1.66 -15.60 16.94
CA ASP A 153 -0.93 -14.39 17.35
C ASP A 153 -0.14 -13.83 16.18
N VAL A 154 -0.74 -12.89 15.43
CA VAL A 154 -0.13 -12.32 14.22
C VAL A 154 1.11 -11.47 14.54
N ARG A 155 1.23 -10.96 15.77
CA ARG A 155 2.35 -10.07 16.17
C ARG A 155 3.70 -10.73 16.04
N LEU A 156 3.80 -12.05 16.20
CA LEU A 156 5.06 -12.79 16.05
C LEU A 156 5.68 -12.65 14.66
N LEU A 157 4.92 -12.19 13.67
CA LEU A 157 5.39 -11.98 12.31
C LEU A 157 5.97 -10.57 12.09
N SER A 158 5.88 -9.66 13.07
CA SER A 158 6.42 -8.29 12.96
C SER A 158 7.91 -8.29 12.66
N ASP A 159 8.65 -9.22 13.25
CA ASP A 159 10.11 -9.26 13.20
C ASP A 159 10.62 -9.60 11.78
N TYR A 160 9.77 -10.23 10.95
CA TYR A 160 10.08 -10.51 9.55
C TYR A 160 9.50 -9.45 8.61
N VAL A 161 8.33 -8.90 8.94
CA VAL A 161 7.60 -7.96 8.09
C VAL A 161 8.17 -6.54 8.17
N ILE A 162 8.47 -6.05 9.37
CA ILE A 162 8.91 -4.66 9.59
C ILE A 162 10.27 -4.38 8.95
N PRO A 163 11.29 -5.25 9.01
CA PRO A 163 12.56 -4.99 8.33
C PRO A 163 12.44 -4.85 6.81
N ILE A 164 11.48 -5.53 6.18
CA ILE A 164 11.21 -5.43 4.74
C ILE A 164 10.40 -4.16 4.42
N PHE A 165 9.48 -3.77 5.32
CA PHE A 165 8.68 -2.57 5.17
C PHE A 165 9.49 -1.29 5.40
N ASP A 166 10.30 -1.25 6.45
CA ASP A 166 11.14 -0.12 6.86
C ASP A 166 12.57 -0.60 7.19
N PRO A 167 13.42 -0.77 6.16
CA PRO A 167 14.81 -1.21 6.37
C PRO A 167 15.63 -0.16 7.14
N GLU A 168 15.27 1.12 7.09
CA GLU A 168 15.96 2.17 7.86
C GLU A 168 15.68 2.05 9.36
N ALA A 169 14.45 1.70 9.75
CA ALA A 169 14.14 1.41 11.14
C ALA A 169 14.93 0.19 11.65
N ALA A 170 15.00 -0.88 10.84
CA ALA A 170 15.79 -2.06 11.18
C ALA A 170 17.30 -1.77 11.27
N ALA A 171 17.82 -0.89 10.42
CA ALA A 171 19.22 -0.48 10.47
C ALA A 171 19.54 0.45 11.66
N ALA A 172 18.58 1.28 12.09
CA ALA A 172 18.74 2.19 13.22
C ALA A 172 18.90 1.46 14.56
N ASP A 173 18.27 0.30 14.72
CA ASP A 173 18.43 -0.55 15.92
C ASP A 173 19.80 -1.25 15.98
N VAL A 174 20.54 -1.32 14.85
CA VAL A 174 21.76 -2.11 14.72
C VAL A 174 23.04 -1.26 14.70
N LYS A 175 23.00 0.07 14.48
CA LYS A 175 24.23 0.84 14.25
C LYS A 175 24.33 2.21 14.93
N GLU A 176 25.03 2.18 16.07
CA GLU A 176 26.14 3.10 16.42
C GLU A 176 27.41 2.82 15.58
N CYS A 177 27.42 1.84 14.65
CA CYS A 177 28.59 1.47 13.88
C CYS A 177 28.41 1.70 12.38
N SER A 178 29.16 2.65 11.83
CA SER A 178 29.53 2.79 10.41
C SER A 178 28.41 2.89 9.36
N LYS A 179 28.44 4.04 8.64
CA LYS A 179 27.71 4.32 7.39
C LYS A 179 27.69 3.07 6.47
N PRO A 180 26.54 2.69 5.91
CA PRO A 180 26.45 1.53 5.05
C PRO A 180 27.24 1.76 3.75
N THR A 181 28.07 0.79 3.39
CA THR A 181 28.74 0.68 2.10
C THR A 181 27.75 0.04 1.11
N ASP A 182 27.75 0.46 -0.16
CA ASP A 182 26.77 0.19 -1.23
C ASP A 182 26.51 -1.30 -1.62
N GLN A 183 26.85 -2.30 -0.80
CA GLN A 183 26.69 -3.73 -1.14
C GLN A 183 25.89 -4.57 -0.13
N ASP A 184 25.36 -3.97 0.95
CA ASP A 184 24.50 -4.69 1.89
C ASP A 184 23.02 -4.53 1.49
N LEU A 185 22.49 -5.52 0.76
CA LEU A 185 21.06 -5.80 0.47
C LEU A 185 20.08 -4.61 0.67
N VAL A 186 20.09 -3.65 -0.27
CA VAL A 186 19.11 -2.56 -0.31
C VAL A 186 17.77 -3.13 -0.74
N VAL A 187 16.90 -3.45 0.24
CA VAL A 187 15.52 -3.87 -0.03
C VAL A 187 14.85 -2.81 -0.92
N PRO A 188 14.43 -3.15 -2.16
CA PRO A 188 13.84 -2.16 -3.06
C PRO A 188 12.55 -1.55 -2.46
N PRO A 189 12.23 -0.28 -2.73
CA PRO A 189 11.00 0.35 -2.23
C PRO A 189 9.73 -0.37 -2.71
N THR A 190 9.82 -1.12 -3.81
CA THR A 190 8.75 -1.97 -4.34
C THR A 190 8.33 -3.07 -3.35
N TRP A 191 9.27 -3.61 -2.57
CA TRP A 191 8.98 -4.60 -1.54
C TRP A 191 8.24 -3.99 -0.37
N SER A 192 8.69 -2.81 0.09
CA SER A 192 8.00 -2.09 1.16
C SER A 192 6.55 -1.79 0.77
N ARG A 193 6.29 -1.42 -0.49
CA ARG A 193 4.93 -1.23 -1.03
C ARG A 193 4.13 -2.53 -1.06
N ALA A 194 4.73 -3.62 -1.53
CA ALA A 194 4.08 -4.92 -1.61
C ALA A 194 3.67 -5.48 -0.23
N VAL A 195 4.42 -5.16 0.82
CA VAL A 195 4.16 -5.68 2.17
C VAL A 195 3.27 -4.72 2.99
N SER A 196 2.89 -3.56 2.44
CA SER A 196 2.08 -2.55 3.14
C SER A 196 0.72 -3.07 3.63
N ARG A 197 0.01 -3.91 2.86
CA ARG A 197 -1.18 -4.64 3.32
C ARG A 197 -0.91 -5.54 4.52
N THR A 198 0.24 -6.20 4.52
CA THR A 198 0.64 -7.11 5.61
C THR A 198 0.83 -6.35 6.92
N VAL A 199 1.49 -5.19 6.85
CA VAL A 199 1.64 -4.26 7.96
C VAL A 199 0.29 -3.75 8.46
N LEU A 200 -0.66 -3.48 7.56
CA LEU A 200 -1.99 -2.98 7.94
C LEU A 200 -2.69 -3.96 8.89
N HIS A 201 -2.69 -5.25 8.56
CA HIS A 201 -3.28 -6.26 9.43
C HIS A 201 -2.47 -6.48 10.72
N LEU A 202 -1.14 -6.33 10.70
CA LEU A 202 -0.35 -6.37 11.95
C LEU A 202 -0.76 -5.24 12.91
N VAL A 203 -0.97 -4.04 12.39
CA VAL A 203 -1.41 -2.88 13.18
C VAL A 203 -2.86 -3.06 13.65
N VAL A 204 -3.77 -3.41 12.74
CA VAL A 204 -5.21 -3.46 13.05
C VAL A 204 -5.61 -4.71 13.83
N GLN A 205 -5.17 -5.90 13.40
CA GLN A 205 -5.55 -7.18 14.03
C GLN A 205 -4.56 -7.62 15.11
N GLY A 206 -3.25 -7.42 14.85
CA GLY A 206 -2.20 -7.73 15.82
C GLY A 206 -2.10 -6.69 16.93
N GLY A 207 -2.63 -5.48 16.76
CA GLY A 207 -2.47 -4.39 17.72
C GLY A 207 -1.02 -3.90 17.82
N LEU A 208 -0.24 -4.04 16.74
CA LEU A 208 1.14 -3.55 16.69
C LEU A 208 1.15 -2.02 16.73
N ASN A 209 1.78 -1.44 17.75
CA ASN A 209 2.01 0.01 17.81
C ASN A 209 3.29 0.35 17.05
N TYR A 210 3.15 0.98 15.88
CA TYR A 210 4.28 1.34 15.02
C TYR A 210 4.28 2.85 14.71
N PRO A 211 4.97 3.69 15.51
CA PRO A 211 4.94 5.14 15.37
C PRO A 211 5.48 5.66 14.02
N ARG A 212 6.44 4.96 13.41
CA ARG A 212 7.05 5.29 12.11
C ARG A 212 6.17 4.95 10.90
N LEU A 213 4.95 4.42 11.11
CA LEU A 213 4.05 4.00 10.02
C LEU A 213 3.81 5.11 8.99
N TYR A 214 3.29 6.26 9.42
CA TYR A 214 2.97 7.37 8.51
C TYR A 214 4.20 8.05 7.91
N PRO A 215 5.29 8.31 8.67
CA PRO A 215 6.55 8.74 8.08
C PRO A 215 7.04 7.80 6.97
N ARG A 216 7.00 6.48 7.18
CA ARG A 216 7.42 5.51 6.17
C ARG A 216 6.49 5.49 4.96
N LEU A 217 5.17 5.50 5.15
CA LEU A 217 4.21 5.59 4.05
C LEU A 217 4.40 6.86 3.22
N TYR A 218 4.79 7.98 3.85
CA TYR A 218 5.12 9.22 3.18
C TYR A 218 6.40 9.12 2.35
N GLN A 219 7.44 8.46 2.87
CA GLN A 219 8.66 8.14 2.10
C GLN A 219 8.36 7.31 0.85
N LEU A 220 7.43 6.36 0.95
CA LEU A 220 7.05 5.48 -0.17
C LEU A 220 6.26 6.20 -1.28
N LEU A 221 5.84 7.45 -1.06
CA LEU A 221 5.27 8.33 -2.10
C LEU A 221 6.38 9.06 -2.87
N ASP A 222 7.26 8.32 -3.51
CA ASP A 222 8.30 8.84 -4.39
C ASP A 222 7.91 8.69 -5.88
N ASP A 223 8.77 9.16 -6.77
CA ASP A 223 8.52 9.14 -8.21
C ASP A 223 8.59 7.70 -8.79
N SER A 224 9.24 6.76 -8.09
CA SER A 224 9.27 5.33 -8.47
C SER A 224 7.90 4.66 -8.35
N LEU A 225 6.97 5.26 -7.61
CA LEU A 225 5.58 4.82 -7.55
C LEU A 225 4.92 4.80 -8.94
N LEU A 226 5.29 5.71 -9.84
CA LEU A 226 4.64 5.83 -11.15
C LEU A 226 4.96 4.65 -12.09
N VAL A 227 6.04 3.91 -11.82
CA VAL A 227 6.53 2.79 -12.64
C VAL A 227 6.36 1.43 -11.93
N CYS A 228 6.03 1.44 -10.64
CA CYS A 228 6.01 0.23 -9.83
C CYS A 228 4.84 -0.72 -10.21
N PRO A 229 5.08 -2.05 -10.28
CA PRO A 229 4.02 -3.01 -10.57
C PRO A 229 2.99 -3.13 -9.44
N GLU A 230 3.38 -2.81 -8.20
CA GLU A 230 2.53 -2.94 -7.00
C GLU A 230 1.73 -1.65 -6.71
N THR A 231 1.71 -0.69 -7.63
CA THR A 231 1.10 0.62 -7.42
C THR A 231 -0.40 0.54 -7.15
N GLU A 232 -1.15 -0.26 -7.90
CA GLU A 232 -2.59 -0.45 -7.67
C GLU A 232 -2.88 -0.90 -6.24
N ARG A 233 -2.17 -1.95 -5.80
CA ARG A 233 -2.34 -2.54 -4.48
C ARG A 233 -1.93 -1.58 -3.37
N PHE A 234 -0.79 -0.92 -3.53
CA PHE A 234 -0.29 0.04 -2.57
C PHE A 234 -1.22 1.26 -2.43
N LEU A 235 -1.83 1.75 -3.52
CA LEU A 235 -2.77 2.87 -3.44
C LEU A 235 -4.06 2.49 -2.72
N ASP A 236 -4.58 1.27 -2.91
CA ASP A 236 -5.72 0.76 -2.11
C ASP A 236 -5.37 0.68 -0.61
N ASP A 237 -4.17 0.19 -0.31
CA ASP A 237 -3.68 0.08 1.06
C ASP A 237 -3.52 1.47 1.68
N LEU A 238 -2.93 2.41 0.94
CA LEU A 238 -2.75 3.80 1.35
C LEU A 238 -4.08 4.50 1.57
N ASP A 239 -5.06 4.32 0.69
CA ASP A 239 -6.40 4.88 0.90
C ASP A 239 -7.01 4.33 2.20
N THR A 240 -6.84 3.03 2.46
CA THR A 240 -7.28 2.41 3.72
C THR A 240 -6.59 3.02 4.94
N TYR A 241 -5.28 3.29 4.88
CA TYR A 241 -4.56 3.99 5.96
C TYR A 241 -5.06 5.42 6.19
N LEU A 242 -5.39 6.13 5.11
CA LEU A 242 -5.84 7.53 5.15
C LEU A 242 -7.33 7.69 5.47
N ARG A 243 -8.13 6.61 5.42
CA ARG A 243 -9.54 6.61 5.85
C ARG A 243 -9.71 6.85 7.36
N SER A 244 -8.65 6.68 8.15
CA SER A 244 -8.70 6.90 9.60
C SER A 244 -8.98 8.37 9.96
N LEU A 245 -10.10 8.61 10.63
CA LEU A 245 -10.49 9.96 11.11
C LEU A 245 -9.61 10.48 12.25
N LEU A 246 -8.80 9.61 12.88
CA LEU A 246 -7.93 9.96 14.00
C LEU A 246 -6.62 10.65 13.56
N LEU A 247 -6.41 10.81 12.25
CA LEU A 247 -5.20 11.44 11.73
C LEU A 247 -5.16 12.94 12.00
N SER A 248 -3.97 13.43 12.35
CA SER A 248 -3.76 14.87 12.47
C SER A 248 -3.90 15.53 11.09
N THR A 249 -4.46 16.74 11.08
CA THR A 249 -4.66 17.50 9.84
C THR A 249 -3.33 17.78 9.12
N ASN A 250 -2.23 17.94 9.86
CA ASN A 250 -0.89 18.12 9.31
C ASN A 250 -0.45 16.93 8.46
N VAL A 251 -0.65 15.71 8.98
CA VAL A 251 -0.30 14.47 8.27
C VAL A 251 -1.11 14.36 6.98
N VAL A 252 -2.44 14.48 7.08
CA VAL A 252 -3.31 14.38 5.90
C VAL A 252 -2.94 15.44 4.86
N ALA A 253 -2.68 16.68 5.27
CA ALA A 253 -2.28 17.75 4.36
C ALA A 253 -0.95 17.45 3.65
N ALA A 254 0.02 16.86 4.34
CA ALA A 254 1.30 16.46 3.73
C ALA A 254 1.11 15.37 2.68
N PHE A 255 0.31 14.34 2.98
CA PHE A 255 -0.06 13.30 2.02
C PHE A 255 -0.80 13.88 0.81
N VAL A 256 -1.81 14.72 1.02
CA VAL A 256 -2.58 15.37 -0.05
C VAL A 256 -1.66 16.21 -0.94
N LYS A 257 -0.77 17.02 -0.36
CA LYS A 257 0.17 17.84 -1.12
C LYS A 257 1.15 16.98 -1.91
N ARG A 258 1.69 15.90 -1.34
CA ARG A 258 2.58 14.99 -2.06
C ARG A 258 1.87 14.22 -3.19
N LEU A 259 0.66 13.72 -2.95
CA LEU A 259 -0.18 13.10 -3.99
C LEU A 259 -0.47 14.10 -5.11
N SER A 260 -0.70 15.38 -4.79
CA SER A 260 -0.93 16.43 -5.79
C SER A 260 0.30 16.66 -6.68
N GLN A 261 1.49 16.63 -6.10
CA GLN A 261 2.75 16.71 -6.86
C GLN A 261 2.97 15.50 -7.75
N LEU A 262 2.68 14.30 -7.24
CA LEU A 262 2.76 13.06 -8.03
C LEU A 262 1.73 13.06 -9.15
N ALA A 263 0.51 13.56 -8.92
CA ALA A 263 -0.53 13.66 -9.95
C ALA A 263 -0.12 14.53 -11.14
N LEU A 264 0.72 15.55 -10.91
CA LEU A 264 1.25 16.40 -11.98
C LEU A 264 2.25 15.67 -12.88
N LEU A 265 3.03 14.74 -12.32
CA LEU A 265 4.04 13.94 -13.04
C LEU A 265 3.48 12.60 -13.56
N SER A 266 2.28 12.24 -13.10
CA SER A 266 1.69 10.93 -13.27
C SER A 266 1.27 10.65 -14.71
N PRO A 267 1.43 9.40 -15.20
CA PRO A 267 0.79 8.97 -16.44
C PRO A 267 -0.74 8.98 -16.28
N LEU A 268 -1.46 9.16 -17.40
CA LEU A 268 -2.92 9.29 -17.42
C LEU A 268 -3.66 8.15 -16.69
N ARG A 269 -3.12 6.93 -16.77
CA ARG A 269 -3.58 5.73 -16.03
C ARG A 269 -3.79 6.00 -14.53
N LEU A 270 -2.84 6.67 -13.89
CA LEU A 270 -2.80 6.83 -12.43
C LEU A 270 -3.39 8.16 -11.96
N THR A 271 -3.41 9.18 -12.81
CA THR A 271 -3.79 10.55 -12.43
C THR A 271 -5.21 10.63 -11.87
N CYS A 272 -6.17 9.92 -12.47
CA CYS A 272 -7.56 9.89 -11.99
C CYS A 272 -7.67 9.29 -10.58
N ALA A 273 -6.92 8.22 -10.28
CA ALA A 273 -6.93 7.60 -8.97
C ALA A 273 -6.28 8.48 -7.90
N LEU A 274 -5.16 9.14 -8.22
CA LEU A 274 -4.51 10.09 -7.31
C LEU A 274 -5.43 11.28 -7.00
N LEU A 275 -6.09 11.86 -8.01
CA LEU A 275 -7.06 12.95 -7.82
C LEU A 275 -8.27 12.49 -6.99
N SER A 276 -8.78 11.29 -7.23
CA SER A 276 -9.90 10.74 -6.44
C SER A 276 -9.52 10.56 -4.97
N MET A 277 -8.33 10.04 -4.68
CA MET A 277 -7.82 9.94 -3.30
C MET A 277 -7.65 11.32 -2.64
N ILE A 278 -7.14 12.32 -3.37
CA ILE A 278 -7.01 13.70 -2.88
C ILE A 278 -8.39 14.26 -2.51
N HIS A 279 -9.37 14.11 -3.41
CA HIS A 279 -10.75 14.55 -3.21
C HIS A 279 -11.35 13.91 -1.94
N ASP A 280 -11.24 12.59 -1.81
CA ASP A 280 -11.80 11.86 -0.67
C ASP A 280 -11.12 12.23 0.65
N CYS A 281 -9.82 12.49 0.65
CA CYS A 281 -9.09 12.97 1.83
C CYS A 281 -9.58 14.35 2.28
N ILE A 282 -9.85 15.26 1.34
CA ILE A 282 -10.35 16.61 1.64
C ILE A 282 -11.78 16.54 2.20
N LEU A 283 -12.64 15.69 1.61
CA LEU A 283 -14.01 15.48 2.10
C LEU A 283 -14.03 14.87 3.50
N ARG A 284 -13.18 13.87 3.77
CA ARG A 284 -13.05 13.25 5.10
C ARG A 284 -12.49 14.21 6.15
N HIS A 285 -11.56 15.09 5.76
CA HIS A 285 -10.89 16.02 6.64
C HIS A 285 -11.15 17.48 6.22
N PRO A 286 -12.28 18.09 6.60
CA PRO A 286 -12.68 19.42 6.12
C PRO A 286 -11.70 20.54 6.50
N LYS A 287 -10.87 20.34 7.54
CA LYS A 287 -9.79 21.28 7.90
C LYS A 287 -8.71 21.39 6.80
N CYS A 288 -8.55 20.38 5.95
CA CYS A 288 -7.67 20.40 4.79
C CYS A 288 -8.24 21.24 3.63
N ALA A 289 -9.50 21.68 3.67
CA ALA A 289 -10.07 22.58 2.65
C ALA A 289 -9.34 23.93 2.56
N VAL A 290 -8.57 24.30 3.59
CA VAL A 290 -7.65 25.46 3.58
C VAL A 290 -6.61 25.36 2.46
N LEU A 291 -6.24 24.15 2.03
CA LEU A 291 -5.31 23.92 0.92
C LEU A 291 -5.91 24.33 -0.44
N VAL A 292 -7.24 24.32 -0.55
CA VAL A 292 -7.98 24.73 -1.76
C VAL A 292 -8.34 26.21 -1.69
N ASN A 293 -8.92 26.66 -0.57
CA ASN A 293 -9.37 28.04 -0.42
C ASN A 293 -8.83 28.67 0.87
N ARG A 294 -7.87 29.59 0.71
CA ARG A 294 -7.36 30.44 1.78
C ARG A 294 -8.09 31.77 1.78
N ARG A 295 -9.06 31.93 2.69
CA ARG A 295 -9.61 33.27 2.98
C ARG A 295 -8.49 34.11 3.60
N LYS A 296 -8.05 35.18 2.90
CA LYS A 296 -7.10 36.15 3.48
C LYS A 296 -7.69 36.65 4.79
N ARG A 297 -6.95 36.53 5.90
CA ARG A 297 -7.33 37.23 7.14
C ARG A 297 -7.39 38.72 6.78
N PRO A 298 -8.50 39.42 7.01
CA PRO A 298 -8.51 40.88 6.84
C PRO A 298 -7.38 41.41 7.71
N HIS A 299 -6.46 42.18 7.12
CA HIS A 299 -5.41 42.85 7.87
C HIS A 299 -6.07 43.54 9.05
N SER A 300 -5.77 43.09 10.26
CA SER A 300 -6.09 43.84 11.46
C SER A 300 -5.38 45.17 11.31
N ASN A 301 -6.11 46.21 10.89
CA ASN A 301 -5.63 47.58 10.97
C ASN A 301 -5.16 47.76 12.40
N LYS A 302 -3.85 47.79 12.58
CA LYS A 302 -3.21 48.16 13.85
C LYS A 302 -3.77 49.55 14.14
N ARG A 303 -4.80 49.63 15.00
CA ARG A 303 -5.29 50.88 15.55
C ARG A 303 -4.12 51.45 16.32
N VAL A 304 -3.37 52.34 15.67
CA VAL A 304 -2.38 53.18 16.32
C VAL A 304 -3.17 54.02 17.32
N ARG A 305 -2.99 53.73 18.61
CA ARG A 305 -3.40 54.66 19.67
C ARG A 305 -2.49 55.89 19.55
N PRO A 306 -3.02 57.12 19.49
CA PRO A 306 -2.18 58.30 19.54
C PRO A 306 -1.62 58.42 20.95
N THR A 307 -0.33 58.17 21.12
CA THR A 307 0.40 58.58 22.32
C THR A 307 0.85 60.01 22.08
N GLU A 308 0.25 60.93 22.82
CA GLU A 308 0.72 62.31 22.97
C GLU A 308 2.12 62.30 23.58
N HIS A 309 3.08 62.96 22.92
CA HIS A 309 4.09 63.77 23.62
C HIS A 309 4.76 64.75 22.64
N ASN A 310 4.72 66.02 23.05
CA ASN A 310 5.33 67.20 22.45
C ASN A 310 6.86 67.09 22.34
N SER A 311 7.45 67.68 21.28
CA SER A 311 8.29 68.88 21.39
C SER A 311 9.13 69.16 20.12
N VAL A 312 8.79 70.27 19.46
CA VAL A 312 9.58 71.35 18.82
C VAL A 312 10.68 71.13 17.74
N ASP A 313 10.47 71.90 16.66
CA ASP A 313 11.40 72.72 15.84
C ASP A 313 12.34 72.09 14.80
N SER A 314 11.97 72.22 13.52
CA SER A 314 12.59 73.24 12.64
C SER A 314 12.06 73.17 11.20
N ALA A 315 11.75 74.35 10.65
CA ALA A 315 11.24 74.57 9.31
C ALA A 315 12.36 74.59 8.26
N ASN A 316 12.10 74.03 7.07
CA ASN A 316 12.21 74.77 5.80
C ASN A 316 11.65 74.02 4.57
N SER A 317 10.79 74.76 3.87
CA SER A 317 10.61 74.88 2.41
C SER A 317 10.07 73.73 1.55
N LEU A 318 8.77 73.88 1.26
CA LEU A 318 8.05 73.86 -0.03
C LEU A 318 8.79 73.54 -1.35
N ALA A 319 8.06 72.75 -2.16
CA ALA A 319 7.98 72.67 -3.64
C ALA A 319 8.90 71.67 -4.38
N ASP A 320 8.30 70.55 -4.82
CA ASP A 320 8.20 70.10 -6.23
C ASP A 320 7.65 68.64 -6.24
N ALA A 321 6.39 68.42 -6.59
CA ALA A 321 5.90 68.16 -7.94
C ALA A 321 6.45 66.84 -8.56
N ALA A 322 5.52 65.87 -8.67
CA ALA A 322 5.56 64.68 -9.52
C ALA A 322 6.59 63.57 -9.18
N SER A 323 6.16 62.63 -8.35
CA SER A 323 6.58 61.22 -8.44
C SER A 323 5.42 60.33 -8.01
N PRO A 324 4.95 59.38 -8.84
CA PRO A 324 3.98 58.39 -8.40
C PRO A 324 4.71 57.42 -7.45
N GLN A 325 4.65 57.70 -6.15
CA GLN A 325 4.95 56.71 -5.14
C GLN A 325 3.76 55.74 -5.04
N THR A 326 3.73 54.78 -5.95
CA THR A 326 2.93 53.56 -5.83
C THR A 326 3.81 52.36 -6.14
N SER A 327 4.63 51.99 -5.16
CA SER A 327 5.19 50.66 -5.07
C SER A 327 5.38 50.33 -3.60
N ASP A 328 4.30 49.83 -2.98
CA ASP A 328 4.40 49.11 -1.70
C ASP A 328 5.49 48.03 -1.84
N PRO A 329 6.58 48.06 -1.05
CA PRO A 329 7.71 47.14 -1.23
C PRO A 329 7.46 45.77 -0.58
N ALA A 330 6.22 45.27 -0.53
CA ALA A 330 5.86 44.14 0.35
C ALA A 330 4.84 43.14 -0.22
N ILE A 331 4.79 42.94 -1.54
CA ILE A 331 4.37 41.63 -2.09
C ILE A 331 5.57 41.01 -2.81
N LEU A 332 6.69 40.88 -2.10
CA LEU A 332 7.63 39.81 -2.42
C LEU A 332 6.81 38.52 -2.41
N SER A 333 6.75 37.84 -3.56
CA SER A 333 6.19 36.51 -3.70
C SER A 333 6.76 35.63 -2.59
N LYS A 334 5.97 35.45 -1.52
CA LYS A 334 6.29 34.53 -0.46
C LYS A 334 6.06 33.16 -1.11
N GLY A 335 7.14 32.54 -1.59
CA GLY A 335 7.09 31.25 -2.27
C GLY A 335 6.33 30.19 -1.46
N ASP A 336 5.97 29.08 -2.10
CA ASP A 336 5.25 27.99 -1.45
C ASP A 336 5.99 27.54 -0.17
N PRO A 337 5.38 27.62 1.03
CA PRO A 337 6.04 27.23 2.27
C PRO A 337 6.21 25.71 2.42
N TYR A 338 5.59 24.90 1.54
CA TYR A 338 5.74 23.45 1.55
C TYR A 338 7.20 23.03 1.34
N GLN A 339 7.66 22.08 2.16
CA GLN A 339 8.99 21.49 2.08
C GLN A 339 8.86 19.99 1.90
N TRP A 340 9.23 19.48 0.73
CA TRP A 340 9.34 18.04 0.52
C TRP A 340 10.61 17.53 1.20
N ASP A 341 10.43 16.71 2.23
CA ASP A 341 11.49 15.93 2.87
C ASP A 341 10.94 14.51 3.13
N PRO A 342 11.45 13.48 2.42
CA PRO A 342 10.93 12.13 2.59
C PRO A 342 11.10 11.65 4.03
N HIS A 343 12.17 12.01 4.73
CA HIS A 343 12.43 11.49 6.08
C HIS A 343 11.77 12.33 7.19
N ASN A 344 11.13 13.46 6.86
CA ASN A 344 10.54 14.34 7.87
C ASN A 344 9.15 14.87 7.47
N LEU A 345 8.14 14.07 7.78
CA LEU A 345 6.73 14.42 7.59
C LEU A 345 6.30 15.69 8.34
N GLU A 346 6.81 15.90 9.56
CA GLU A 346 6.39 17.01 10.44
C GLU A 346 6.87 18.38 9.93
N LYS A 347 8.02 18.43 9.25
CA LYS A 347 8.58 19.66 8.69
C LYS A 347 7.95 20.08 7.36
N SER A 348 7.03 19.29 6.81
CA SER A 348 6.46 19.52 5.48
C SER A 348 5.79 20.89 5.31
N LYS A 349 5.25 21.49 6.38
CA LYS A 349 4.46 22.74 6.35
C LYS A 349 3.34 22.74 5.30
N ALA A 350 2.83 21.55 4.96
CA ALA A 350 1.82 21.40 3.91
C ALA A 350 0.53 22.18 4.22
N LEU A 351 0.14 22.27 5.49
CA LEU A 351 -1.01 23.07 5.92
C LEU A 351 -0.87 24.58 5.69
N ASP A 352 0.32 25.08 5.42
CA ASP A 352 0.54 26.49 5.06
C ASP A 352 0.61 26.72 3.54
N SER A 353 0.56 25.64 2.74
CA SER A 353 0.62 25.62 1.28
C SER A 353 -0.77 25.54 0.61
N SER A 354 -0.83 25.62 -0.71
CA SER A 354 -2.06 25.44 -1.50
C SER A 354 -1.87 24.37 -2.58
N LEU A 355 -2.97 23.85 -3.14
CA LEU A 355 -2.95 22.81 -4.19
C LEU A 355 -2.88 23.41 -5.60
N TRP A 356 -1.84 24.18 -5.90
CA TRP A 356 -1.64 24.75 -7.23
C TRP A 356 -1.44 23.66 -8.30
N GLU A 357 -0.89 22.52 -7.92
CA GLU A 357 -0.70 21.37 -8.80
C GLU A 357 -2.04 20.85 -9.33
N VAL A 358 -3.05 20.72 -8.46
CA VAL A 358 -4.41 20.33 -8.85
C VAL A 358 -5.09 21.41 -9.67
N ALA A 359 -4.91 22.69 -9.31
CA ALA A 359 -5.46 23.80 -10.08
C ALA A 359 -4.94 23.83 -11.52
N SER A 360 -3.66 23.50 -11.74
CA SER A 360 -3.09 23.37 -13.08
C SER A 360 -3.71 22.23 -13.89
N LEU A 361 -4.13 21.15 -13.23
CA LEU A 361 -4.77 19.99 -13.88
C LEU A 361 -6.22 20.27 -14.33
N ILE A 362 -6.82 21.41 -13.98
CA ILE A 362 -8.14 21.82 -14.50
C ILE A 362 -8.12 21.96 -16.03
N HIS A 363 -6.98 22.32 -16.61
CA HIS A 363 -6.80 22.50 -18.05
C HIS A 363 -6.14 21.30 -18.72
N HIS A 364 -6.23 20.11 -18.10
CA HIS A 364 -5.67 18.89 -18.65
C HIS A 364 -6.42 18.44 -19.92
N TYR A 365 -5.71 17.83 -20.87
CA TYR A 365 -6.29 17.42 -22.16
C TYR A 365 -7.34 16.29 -22.04
N SER A 366 -7.30 15.54 -20.95
CA SER A 366 -8.31 14.52 -20.63
C SER A 366 -9.42 15.14 -19.80
N ASP A 367 -10.65 15.04 -20.32
CA ASP A 367 -11.85 15.58 -19.68
C ASP A 367 -12.11 15.01 -18.29
N ASP A 368 -11.80 13.74 -18.05
CA ASP A 368 -11.97 13.10 -16.73
C ASP A 368 -11.06 13.74 -15.68
N VAL A 369 -9.79 13.95 -16.04
CA VAL A 369 -8.79 14.58 -15.18
C VAL A 369 -9.18 16.03 -14.90
N ALA A 370 -9.55 16.77 -15.95
CA ALA A 370 -9.99 18.16 -15.84
C ALA A 370 -11.23 18.30 -14.94
N THR A 371 -12.21 17.41 -15.12
CA THR A 371 -13.45 17.41 -14.32
C THR A 371 -13.19 17.06 -12.85
N LEU A 372 -12.34 16.06 -12.57
CA LEU A 372 -11.96 15.71 -11.20
C LEU A 372 -11.17 16.83 -10.51
N ALA A 373 -10.19 17.42 -11.21
CA ALA A 373 -9.45 18.57 -10.70
C ALA A 373 -10.37 19.76 -10.40
N TYR A 374 -11.33 20.04 -11.30
CA TYR A 374 -12.32 21.09 -11.10
C TYR A 374 -13.16 20.85 -9.84
N LYS A 375 -13.64 19.63 -9.61
CA LYS A 375 -14.39 19.25 -8.40
C LYS A 375 -13.58 19.46 -7.12
N ILE A 376 -12.29 19.08 -7.13
CA ILE A 376 -11.40 19.30 -5.97
C ILE A 376 -11.24 20.79 -5.67
N CYS A 377 -11.08 21.62 -6.70
CA CYS A 377 -10.94 23.07 -6.53
C CYS A 377 -12.26 23.77 -6.16
N HIS A 378 -13.41 23.15 -6.45
CA HIS A 378 -14.75 23.68 -6.17
C HIS A 378 -15.57 22.65 -5.36
N PRO A 379 -15.18 22.38 -4.09
CA PRO A 379 -15.82 21.34 -3.31
C PRO A 379 -17.28 21.70 -3.02
N ASN A 380 -18.20 20.78 -3.30
CA ASN A 380 -19.61 20.93 -2.96
C ASN A 380 -19.89 20.26 -1.59
N PRO A 381 -20.54 20.93 -0.63
CA PRO A 381 -20.82 20.36 0.70
C PRO A 381 -21.72 19.10 0.67
N VAL A 382 -22.37 18.79 -0.45
CA VAL A 382 -23.20 17.59 -0.63
C VAL A 382 -22.39 16.38 -1.10
N ASP A 383 -21.16 16.58 -1.58
CA ASP A 383 -20.35 15.50 -2.13
C ASP A 383 -19.91 14.52 -1.03
N ALA A 384 -20.09 13.24 -1.30
CA ALA A 384 -19.62 12.15 -0.45
C ALA A 384 -18.33 11.55 -1.03
N PRO A 385 -17.45 10.97 -0.19
CA PRO A 385 -16.29 10.23 -0.66
C PRO A 385 -16.70 9.13 -1.64
N GLY A 386 -15.87 8.89 -2.65
CA GLY A 386 -16.08 7.84 -3.63
C GLY A 386 -16.15 6.44 -3.01
N VAL A 387 -16.90 5.54 -3.64
CA VAL A 387 -16.98 4.12 -3.24
C VAL A 387 -15.91 3.28 -3.95
N ALA A 388 -15.52 3.68 -5.16
CA ALA A 388 -14.57 2.96 -5.99
C ALA A 388 -13.16 2.96 -5.38
N SER A 389 -12.47 1.82 -5.44
CA SER A 389 -11.07 1.75 -5.00
C SER A 389 -10.13 2.42 -6.01
N PRO A 390 -8.97 2.92 -5.57
CA PRO A 390 -7.92 3.38 -6.49
C PRO A 390 -7.58 2.36 -7.58
N SER A 391 -7.48 1.06 -7.25
CA SER A 391 -7.19 0.01 -8.23
C SER A 391 -8.30 -0.18 -9.26
N GLU A 392 -9.58 -0.06 -8.88
CA GLU A 392 -10.72 -0.12 -9.82
C GLU A 392 -10.66 1.04 -10.81
N ILE A 393 -10.42 2.26 -10.33
CA ILE A 393 -10.30 3.47 -11.18
C ILE A 393 -9.15 3.30 -12.17
N ILE A 394 -8.01 2.79 -11.71
CA ILE A 394 -6.84 2.55 -12.55
C ILE A 394 -7.12 1.52 -13.64
N ARG A 395 -7.74 0.39 -13.29
CA ARG A 395 -8.07 -0.67 -14.25
C ARG A 395 -9.08 -0.20 -15.29
N GLN A 396 -10.09 0.55 -14.87
CA GLN A 396 -11.05 1.14 -15.79
C GLN A 396 -10.35 2.07 -16.80
N LYS A 397 -9.47 2.96 -16.34
CA LYS A 397 -8.71 3.86 -17.23
C LYS A 397 -7.82 3.09 -18.19
N ASP A 398 -7.25 1.98 -17.75
CA ASP A 398 -6.45 1.11 -18.60
C ASP A 398 -7.25 0.42 -19.71
N GLU A 399 -8.47 -0.03 -19.40
CA GLU A 399 -9.37 -0.63 -20.37
C GLU A 399 -9.81 0.41 -21.42
N GLU A 400 -10.13 1.62 -20.98
CA GLU A 400 -10.45 2.74 -21.86
C GLU A 400 -9.27 3.08 -22.79
N LEU A 401 -8.05 3.22 -22.25
CA LEU A 401 -6.85 3.50 -23.05
C LEU A 401 -6.56 2.39 -24.07
N LYS A 402 -6.80 1.12 -23.71
CA LYS A 402 -6.64 0.00 -24.65
C LYS A 402 -7.69 0.03 -25.76
N ALA A 403 -8.95 0.36 -25.43
CA ALA A 403 -10.02 0.48 -26.40
C ALA A 403 -9.76 1.62 -27.39
N ASP A 404 -9.32 2.79 -26.89
CA ASP A 404 -8.96 3.94 -27.71
C ASP A 404 -7.78 3.62 -28.64
N ALA A 405 -6.74 2.95 -28.12
CA ALA A 405 -5.58 2.56 -28.91
C ALA A 405 -5.96 1.59 -30.05
N GLU A 406 -6.84 0.62 -29.79
CA GLU A 406 -7.33 -0.31 -30.81
C GLU A 406 -8.21 0.40 -31.85
N SER A 407 -9.08 1.32 -31.43
CA SER A 407 -9.89 2.13 -32.35
C SER A 407 -9.02 2.99 -33.28
N VAL A 408 -8.02 3.69 -32.72
CA VAL A 408 -7.07 4.49 -33.51
C VAL A 408 -6.31 3.60 -34.50
N ARG A 409 -5.84 2.44 -34.07
CA ARG A 409 -5.15 1.47 -34.94
C ARG A 409 -6.05 1.00 -36.09
N GLN A 410 -7.30 0.67 -35.81
CA GLN A 410 -8.27 0.27 -36.84
C GLN A 410 -8.54 1.39 -37.85
N ASN A 411 -8.72 2.62 -37.36
CA ASN A 411 -8.92 3.80 -38.21
C ASN A 411 -7.68 4.08 -39.09
N LEU A 412 -6.47 3.96 -38.53
CA LEU A 412 -5.23 4.10 -39.29
C LEU A 412 -5.08 3.03 -40.36
N ILE A 413 -5.41 1.76 -40.04
CA ILE A 413 -5.40 0.67 -41.03
C ILE A 413 -6.41 0.96 -42.15
N ALA A 414 -7.64 1.35 -41.81
CA ALA A 414 -8.65 1.71 -42.81
C ALA A 414 -8.18 2.86 -43.71
N LEU A 415 -7.57 3.91 -43.14
CA LEU A 415 -6.99 5.02 -43.89
C LEU A 415 -5.89 4.55 -44.86
N THR A 416 -4.94 3.74 -44.38
CA THR A 416 -3.85 3.21 -45.23
C THR A 416 -4.35 2.31 -46.35
N GLN A 417 -5.40 1.50 -46.10
CA GLN A 417 -5.97 0.60 -47.10
C GLN A 417 -6.86 1.32 -48.12
N SER A 418 -7.46 2.45 -47.73
CA SER A 418 -8.41 3.20 -48.57
C SER A 418 -7.75 4.02 -49.69
N ASN A 419 -6.42 4.19 -49.70
CA ASN A 419 -5.71 5.14 -50.58
C ASN A 419 -6.36 6.55 -50.63
N ALA A 420 -7.17 6.90 -49.62
CA ALA A 420 -7.85 8.18 -49.56
C ALA A 420 -6.78 9.27 -49.45
N GLN A 421 -6.79 10.22 -50.37
CA GLN A 421 -6.02 11.46 -50.20
C GLN A 421 -6.48 12.07 -48.88
N PHE A 422 -5.56 12.18 -47.92
CA PHE A 422 -5.83 12.95 -46.70
C PHE A 422 -6.36 14.31 -47.14
N PRO A 423 -7.48 14.80 -46.56
CA PRO A 423 -7.87 16.18 -46.80
C PRO A 423 -6.66 17.05 -46.51
N ASN A 424 -6.42 18.09 -47.32
CA ASN A 424 -5.34 19.04 -47.04
C ASN A 424 -5.55 19.59 -45.63
N LEU A 425 -4.83 19.01 -44.67
CA LEU A 425 -4.84 19.48 -43.30
C LEU A 425 -4.25 20.89 -43.35
N PRO A 426 -4.88 21.87 -42.71
CA PRO A 426 -4.24 23.17 -42.57
C PRO A 426 -2.85 22.94 -41.95
N PRO A 427 -1.83 23.73 -42.36
CA PRO A 427 -0.56 23.71 -41.64
C PRO A 427 -0.84 23.86 -40.14
N LEU A 428 -0.10 23.15 -39.30
CA LEU A 428 -0.19 23.23 -37.83
C LEU A 428 0.20 24.65 -37.38
N GLU A 429 -0.68 25.62 -37.63
CA GLU A 429 -0.50 27.01 -37.24
C GLU A 429 -0.43 27.06 -35.70
N GLY A 430 0.75 27.43 -35.19
CA GLY A 430 1.02 27.50 -33.76
C GLY A 430 2.00 26.44 -33.22
N TRP A 431 2.39 25.44 -34.02
CA TRP A 431 3.51 24.56 -33.66
C TRP A 431 4.84 25.26 -33.98
N VAL A 432 5.33 26.05 -33.04
CA VAL A 432 6.70 26.58 -33.07
C VAL A 432 7.61 25.52 -32.45
N PHE A 433 8.60 25.06 -33.22
CA PHE A 433 9.63 24.10 -32.79
C PHE A 433 10.52 24.67 -31.67
#